data_AF-A0A931Y1X0-F1
#
_entry.id   AF-A0A931Y1X0-F1
#
_cell.length_a   1.000
_cell.length_b   1.000
_cell.length_c   1.000
_cell.angle_alpha   90.00
_cell.angle_beta   90.00
_cell.angle_gamma   90.00
#
_symmetry.space_group_name_H-M   'P 1'
#
loop_
_entity.id
_entity.type
_entity.pdbx_description
1 polymer ?
#
loop_
_entity_poly.entity_id
_entity_poly.type
_entity_poly.pdbx_seq_one_letter_code
_entity_poly.pdbx_strand_id
1 'polypeptide(L)'
;MGGIAAVVATLLSAGEATGTTCSATAHGPERLLATSHAVLEGTVTSGGDPLAGLPEAVVAQHLRSGVRYDFAYELAVERAWKGVSSRTVSLRLMRSTGQLKVGERYVVYAESWQGFVFISPCSHVVRVRDAAVELAHLSRLPTLTLSLERPPPPAGEGLPAAVVLVGLVGLSLFPAGAWLYERTVFRRAVGKDNDGRRI
;
A
#
# COMPACT_ATOMS: atom_id res chain seq x y z
N MET A 1 57.83 -30.29 -25.71
CA MET A 1 57.51 -30.05 -24.29
C MET A 1 57.20 -28.58 -24.13
N GLY A 2 55.93 -28.22 -23.97
CA GLY A 2 55.50 -26.82 -23.85
C GLY A 2 54.06 -26.80 -23.35
N GLY A 3 53.88 -26.58 -22.04
CA GLY A 3 52.58 -26.51 -21.40
C GLY A 3 52.19 -25.05 -21.19
N ILE A 4 51.09 -24.62 -21.81
CA ILE A 4 50.50 -23.30 -21.60
C ILE A 4 49.47 -23.46 -20.48
N ALA A 5 49.79 -22.96 -19.29
CA ALA A 5 48.84 -22.88 -18.18
C ALA A 5 47.92 -21.67 -18.40
N ALA A 6 46.64 -21.93 -18.72
CA ALA A 6 45.63 -20.90 -18.83
C ALA A 6 45.18 -20.46 -17.42
N VAL A 7 45.53 -19.25 -17.03
CA VAL A 7 45.02 -18.59 -15.82
C VAL A 7 43.62 -18.05 -16.13
N VAL A 8 42.59 -18.75 -15.66
CA VAL A 8 41.21 -18.27 -15.70
C VAL A 8 41.02 -17.29 -14.55
N ALA A 9 41.07 -15.99 -14.84
CA ALA A 9 40.76 -14.94 -13.89
C ALA A 9 39.23 -14.81 -13.75
N THR A 10 38.69 -15.35 -12.67
CA THR A 10 37.28 -15.21 -12.31
C THR A 10 37.03 -13.77 -11.81
N LEU A 11 36.60 -12.88 -12.70
CA LEU A 11 36.10 -11.55 -12.34
C LEU A 11 34.74 -11.70 -11.62
N LEU A 12 34.77 -11.84 -10.30
CA LEU A 12 33.57 -11.65 -9.48
C LEU A 12 33.26 -10.14 -9.45
N SER A 13 32.28 -9.70 -10.22
CA SER A 13 31.66 -8.39 -10.04
C SER A 13 30.93 -8.40 -8.70
N ALA A 14 31.52 -7.78 -7.68
CA ALA A 14 30.80 -7.44 -6.46
C ALA A 14 29.70 -6.44 -6.84
N GLY A 15 28.46 -6.94 -6.97
CA GLY A 15 27.30 -6.06 -7.06
C GLY A 15 27.21 -5.29 -5.76
N GLU A 16 27.45 -3.98 -5.81
CA GLU A 16 27.22 -3.10 -4.67
C GLU A 16 25.73 -3.17 -4.32
N ALA A 17 25.42 -3.85 -3.22
CA ALA A 17 24.11 -3.75 -2.63
C ALA A 17 23.92 -2.29 -2.23
N THR A 18 23.17 -1.53 -3.04
CA THR A 18 22.68 -0.20 -2.68
C THR A 18 21.72 -0.36 -1.52
N GLY A 19 22.26 -0.48 -0.32
CA GLY A 19 21.52 -0.34 0.91
C GLY A 19 21.04 1.10 0.99
N THR A 20 19.72 1.31 1.03
CA THR A 20 19.15 2.63 1.28
C THR A 20 19.49 3.02 2.71
N THR A 21 20.63 3.69 2.91
CA THR A 21 20.95 4.30 4.19
C THR A 21 20.05 5.50 4.37
N CYS A 22 18.99 5.35 5.17
CA CYS A 22 18.30 6.51 5.70
C CYS A 22 19.35 7.34 6.42
N SER A 23 19.50 8.61 6.03
CA SER A 23 20.45 9.50 6.69
C SER A 23 19.96 9.69 8.12
N ALA A 24 20.47 8.86 9.03
CA ALA A 24 20.10 8.82 10.44
C ALA A 24 20.54 10.06 11.20
N THR A 25 21.00 11.12 10.51
CA THR A 25 21.05 12.47 11.09
C THR A 25 19.69 12.76 11.69
N ALA A 26 19.65 12.82 13.02
CA ALA A 26 18.48 13.20 13.79
C ALA A 26 17.95 14.52 13.24
N HIS A 27 16.97 14.43 12.35
CA HIS A 27 16.34 15.58 11.77
C HIS A 27 15.37 16.09 12.83
N GLY A 28 15.57 17.33 13.27
CA GLY A 28 14.62 18.00 14.13
C GLY A 28 13.23 18.04 13.48
N PRO A 29 12.16 18.19 14.28
CA PRO A 29 10.78 18.15 13.79
C PRO A 29 10.51 19.20 12.69
N GLU A 30 11.22 20.33 12.71
CA GLU A 30 11.18 21.36 11.67
C GLU A 30 11.56 20.83 10.29
N ARG A 31 12.67 20.08 10.21
CA ARG A 31 13.14 19.51 8.94
C ARG A 31 12.23 18.40 8.47
N LEU A 32 11.75 17.55 9.39
CA LEU A 32 10.77 16.51 9.08
C LEU A 32 9.48 17.10 8.51
N LEU A 33 8.97 18.17 9.11
CA LEU A 33 7.79 18.89 8.63
C LEU A 33 8.01 19.50 7.24
N ALA A 34 9.20 20.07 7.00
CA ALA A 34 9.54 20.67 5.71
C ALA A 34 9.57 19.63 4.59
N THR A 35 10.20 18.47 4.82
CA THR A 35 10.41 17.44 3.80
C THR A 35 9.24 16.48 3.61
N SER A 36 8.34 16.35 4.58
CA SER A 36 7.20 15.44 4.48
C SER A 36 6.07 16.02 3.63
N HIS A 37 5.33 15.19 2.91
CA HIS A 37 4.11 15.62 2.22
C HIS A 37 2.89 15.60 3.14
N ALA A 38 2.85 14.65 4.09
CA ALA A 38 1.79 14.50 5.09
C ALA A 38 2.37 14.51 6.50
N VAL A 39 1.74 15.26 7.40
CA VAL A 39 2.04 15.26 8.84
C VAL A 39 0.74 15.21 9.61
N LEU A 40 0.54 14.12 10.35
CA LEU A 40 -0.72 13.82 11.00
C LEU A 40 -0.54 12.99 12.27
N GLU A 41 -1.57 12.99 13.09
CA GLU A 41 -1.72 12.16 14.27
C GLU A 41 -3.05 11.41 14.18
N GLY A 42 -3.03 10.14 14.53
CA GLY A 42 -4.24 9.33 14.56
C GLY A 42 -4.07 8.00 15.24
N THR A 43 -5.19 7.29 15.36
CA THR A 43 -5.26 5.92 15.90
C THR A 43 -5.35 4.92 14.75
N VAL A 44 -4.55 3.86 14.79
CA VAL A 44 -4.64 2.76 13.80
C VAL A 44 -5.90 1.96 14.09
N THR A 45 -6.86 1.95 13.17
CA THR A 45 -8.17 1.30 13.39
C THR A 45 -8.23 -0.12 12.83
N SER A 46 -7.49 -0.40 11.76
CA SER A 46 -7.40 -1.73 11.15
C SER A 46 -6.13 -1.85 10.32
N GLY A 47 -5.78 -3.07 9.92
CA GLY A 47 -4.66 -3.35 9.02
C GLY A 47 -3.75 -4.48 9.47
N GLY A 48 -2.69 -4.70 8.70
CA GLY A 48 -1.70 -5.75 8.95
C GLY A 48 -1.01 -6.22 7.69
N ASP A 49 -0.42 -7.42 7.77
CA ASP A 49 0.17 -8.12 6.63
C ASP A 49 -0.96 -8.73 5.78
N PRO A 50 -1.21 -8.27 4.55
CA PRO A 50 -2.18 -8.90 3.67
C PRO A 50 -1.72 -10.31 3.25
N LEU A 51 -0.45 -10.65 3.47
CA LEU A 51 0.10 -11.98 3.22
C LEU A 51 0.06 -12.87 4.46
N ALA A 52 -0.35 -12.36 5.63
CA ALA A 52 -0.49 -13.20 6.82
C ALA A 52 -1.50 -14.32 6.58
N GLY A 53 -1.08 -15.56 6.87
CA GLY A 53 -1.91 -16.75 6.70
C GLY A 53 -2.01 -17.27 5.26
N LEU A 54 -1.39 -16.61 4.28
CA LEU A 54 -1.32 -17.15 2.92
C LEU A 54 -0.26 -18.27 2.80
N PRO A 55 -0.44 -19.21 1.86
CA PRO A 55 0.57 -20.24 1.58
C PRO A 55 1.89 -19.62 1.10
N GLU A 56 3.02 -20.22 1.49
CA GLU A 56 4.37 -19.75 1.15
C GLU A 56 4.57 -19.54 -0.36
N ALA A 57 4.01 -20.41 -1.20
CA ALA A 57 4.09 -20.27 -2.65
C ALA A 57 3.45 -18.96 -3.17
N VAL A 58 2.33 -18.54 -2.56
CA VAL A 58 1.63 -17.29 -2.90
C VAL A 58 2.46 -16.09 -2.42
N VAL A 59 3.02 -16.16 -1.22
CA VAL A 59 3.94 -15.14 -0.69
C VAL A 59 5.15 -14.98 -1.61
N ALA A 60 5.79 -16.09 -2.00
CA ALA A 60 6.96 -16.08 -2.87
C ALA A 60 6.65 -15.57 -4.29
N GLN A 61 5.44 -15.82 -4.81
CA GLN A 61 4.99 -15.26 -6.08
C GLN A 61 4.74 -13.76 -5.96
N HIS A 62 4.13 -13.30 -4.87
CA HIS A 62 3.88 -11.88 -4.62
C HIS A 62 5.22 -11.11 -4.54
N LEU A 63 6.18 -11.60 -3.77
CA LEU A 63 7.50 -10.97 -3.63
C LEU A 63 8.27 -10.91 -4.96
N ARG A 64 8.06 -11.88 -5.86
CA ARG A 64 8.65 -11.88 -7.22
C ARG A 64 8.01 -10.86 -8.16
N SER A 65 6.77 -10.43 -7.91
CA SER A 65 6.08 -9.45 -8.75
C SER A 65 6.65 -8.03 -8.63
N GLY A 66 7.56 -7.78 -7.68
CA GLY A 66 8.19 -6.48 -7.47
C GLY A 66 7.31 -5.48 -6.70
N VAL A 67 6.10 -5.89 -6.28
CA VAL A 67 5.28 -5.11 -5.34
C VAL A 67 5.98 -5.12 -3.97
N ARG A 68 6.37 -3.94 -3.47
CA ARG A 68 7.13 -3.78 -2.22
C ARG A 68 6.28 -3.26 -1.04
N TYR A 69 4.98 -3.17 -1.23
CA TYR A 69 4.05 -2.65 -0.21
C TYR A 69 3.40 -3.82 0.51
N ASP A 70 3.91 -4.12 1.69
CA ASP A 70 3.56 -5.34 2.41
C ASP A 70 2.62 -5.10 3.58
N PHE A 71 2.38 -3.86 4.00
CA PHE A 71 1.38 -3.60 5.03
C PHE A 71 0.41 -2.50 4.59
N ALA A 72 -0.87 -2.75 4.88
CA ALA A 72 -1.94 -1.80 4.68
C ALA A 72 -2.63 -1.57 6.02
N TYR A 73 -2.79 -0.30 6.39
CA TYR A 73 -3.53 0.08 7.59
C TYR A 73 -4.52 1.19 7.29
N GLU A 74 -5.55 1.28 8.10
CA GLU A 74 -6.43 2.44 8.17
C GLU A 74 -6.12 3.21 9.45
N LEU A 75 -5.99 4.52 9.32
CA LEU A 75 -5.72 5.42 10.43
C LEU A 75 -6.86 6.42 10.56
N ALA A 76 -7.52 6.44 11.72
CA ALA A 76 -8.45 7.50 12.09
C ALA A 76 -7.65 8.74 12.49
N VAL A 77 -7.68 9.76 11.63
CA VAL A 77 -6.94 11.02 11.80
C VAL A 77 -7.64 11.87 12.86
N GLU A 78 -6.91 12.21 13.91
CA GLU A 78 -7.37 13.07 15.00
C GLU A 78 -6.89 14.51 14.78
N ARG A 79 -5.66 14.67 14.29
CA ARG A 79 -5.07 15.96 13.92
C ARG A 79 -4.25 15.82 12.64
N ALA A 80 -4.32 16.82 11.77
CA ALA A 80 -3.44 16.94 10.62
C ALA A 80 -2.83 18.34 10.59
N TRP A 81 -1.54 18.42 10.31
CA TRP A 81 -0.81 19.68 10.15
C TRP A 81 -0.40 19.91 8.70
N LYS A 82 -0.31 18.84 7.90
CA LYS A 82 0.09 18.93 6.49
C LYS A 82 -0.51 17.79 5.65
N GLY A 83 -0.92 18.11 4.43
CA GLY A 83 -1.15 17.14 3.34
C GLY A 83 -2.41 16.28 3.39
N VAL A 84 -3.11 16.20 4.53
CA VAL A 84 -4.29 15.34 4.69
C VAL A 84 -5.47 16.15 5.22
N SER A 85 -6.62 16.02 4.55
CA SER A 85 -7.90 16.60 4.96
C SER A 85 -8.95 15.55 5.36
N SER A 86 -8.68 14.28 5.10
CA SER A 86 -9.59 13.16 5.40
C SER A 86 -9.51 12.73 6.86
N ARG A 87 -10.65 12.30 7.43
CA ARG A 87 -10.75 11.70 8.78
C ARG A 87 -10.18 10.30 8.87
N THR A 88 -10.05 9.64 7.72
CA THR A 88 -9.49 8.31 7.62
C THR A 88 -8.52 8.32 6.47
N VAL A 89 -7.34 7.77 6.67
CA VAL A 89 -6.33 7.60 5.63
C VAL A 89 -5.84 6.17 5.60
N SER A 90 -5.71 5.65 4.38
CA SER A 90 -5.01 4.40 4.14
C SER A 90 -3.51 4.66 4.23
N LEU A 91 -2.83 3.91 5.10
CA LEU A 91 -1.38 3.87 5.21
C LEU A 91 -0.85 2.67 4.42
N ARG A 92 0.23 2.88 3.67
CA ARG A 92 1.00 1.81 3.02
C ARG A 92 2.43 1.84 3.55
N LEU A 93 2.90 0.69 4.04
CA LEU A 93 4.25 0.56 4.59
C LEU A 93 5.04 -0.52 3.87
N MET A 94 6.35 -0.30 3.77
CA MET A 94 7.30 -1.33 3.40
C MET A 94 7.52 -2.29 4.59
N ARG A 95 7.80 -3.57 4.30
CA ARG A 95 8.03 -4.57 5.35
C ARG A 95 9.18 -4.22 6.30
N SER A 96 10.23 -3.59 5.77
CA SER A 96 11.40 -3.15 6.54
C SER A 96 11.11 -2.02 7.52
N THR A 97 9.98 -1.31 7.42
CA THR A 97 9.60 -0.23 8.34
C THR A 97 9.07 -0.79 9.68
N GLY A 98 8.70 -2.07 9.73
CA GLY A 98 8.03 -2.67 10.87
C GLY A 98 6.51 -2.51 10.83
N GLN A 99 5.83 -3.12 11.80
CA GLN A 99 4.37 -3.15 11.87
C GLN A 99 3.83 -2.10 12.83
N LEU A 100 2.72 -1.47 12.45
CA LEU A 100 1.92 -0.64 13.34
C LEU A 100 0.97 -1.51 14.14
N LYS A 101 0.69 -1.10 15.39
CA LYS A 101 -0.27 -1.80 16.26
C LYS A 101 -1.65 -1.18 16.13
N VAL A 102 -2.66 -2.00 15.84
CA VAL A 102 -4.07 -1.60 15.88
C VAL A 102 -4.42 -1.15 17.31
N GLY A 103 -5.16 -0.05 17.42
CA GLY A 103 -5.54 0.60 18.67
C GLY A 103 -4.48 1.55 19.24
N GLU A 104 -3.27 1.60 18.68
CA GLU A 104 -2.26 2.58 19.10
C GLU A 104 -2.30 3.88 18.30
N ARG A 105 -1.88 4.96 18.96
CA ARG A 105 -1.81 6.31 18.42
C ARG A 105 -0.40 6.64 17.95
N TYR A 106 -0.28 7.23 16.76
CA TYR A 106 0.99 7.58 16.14
C TYR A 106 0.99 9.01 15.62
N VAL A 107 2.17 9.65 15.65
CA VAL A 107 2.50 10.83 14.85
C VAL A 107 3.28 10.34 13.63
N VAL A 108 2.82 10.72 12.44
CA VAL A 108 3.31 10.22 11.15
C VAL A 108 3.79 11.38 10.30
N TYR A 109 5.06 11.33 9.89
CA TYR A 109 5.70 12.20 8.90
C TYR A 109 6.01 11.36 7.68
N ALA A 110 5.25 11.55 6.61
CA ALA A 110 5.22 10.61 5.50
C ALA A 110 5.02 11.30 4.14
N GLU A 111 5.14 10.50 3.08
CA GLU A 111 4.84 10.92 1.73
C GLU A 111 3.35 10.68 1.45
N SER A 112 2.76 11.49 0.57
CA SER A 112 1.44 11.22 0.01
C SER A 112 1.63 10.72 -1.41
N TRP A 113 0.97 9.62 -1.75
CA TRP A 113 1.06 8.99 -3.08
C TRP A 113 -0.33 8.49 -3.48
N GLN A 114 -0.86 8.94 -4.62
CA GLN A 114 -2.09 8.45 -5.26
C GLN A 114 -3.25 8.15 -4.28
N GLY A 115 -3.53 9.06 -3.35
CA GLY A 115 -4.67 8.93 -2.42
C GLY A 115 -4.40 8.12 -1.15
N PHE A 116 -3.18 7.64 -0.92
CA PHE A 116 -2.76 7.04 0.35
C PHE A 116 -1.54 7.76 0.94
N VAL A 117 -1.25 7.49 2.20
CA VAL A 117 -0.04 7.97 2.87
C VAL A 117 0.98 6.84 2.88
N PHE A 118 2.12 7.07 2.24
CA PHE A 118 3.20 6.11 2.09
C PHE A 118 4.29 6.32 3.15
N ILE A 119 4.57 5.27 3.92
CA ILE A 119 5.59 5.27 4.96
C ILE A 119 6.75 4.39 4.50
N SER A 120 7.83 5.05 4.11
CA SER A 120 9.10 4.40 3.77
C SER A 120 9.89 4.04 5.03
N PRO A 121 10.98 3.26 4.91
CA PRO A 121 11.91 3.02 6.02
C PRO A 121 12.57 4.29 6.56
N CYS A 122 12.54 5.40 5.80
CA CYS A 122 13.11 6.69 6.20
C CYS A 122 12.04 7.68 6.67
N SER A 123 10.76 7.31 6.65
CA SER A 123 9.68 8.12 7.21
C SER A 123 9.75 8.11 8.74
N HIS A 124 9.45 9.25 9.36
CA HIS A 124 9.44 9.37 10.82
C HIS A 124 8.07 9.01 11.36
N VAL A 125 7.98 7.89 12.09
CA VAL A 125 6.75 7.41 12.71
C VAL A 125 7.04 7.09 14.16
N VAL A 126 6.33 7.76 15.06
CA VAL A 126 6.53 7.63 16.50
C VAL A 126 5.21 7.45 17.21
N ARG A 127 5.18 6.59 18.24
CA ARG A 127 3.98 6.43 19.08
C ARG A 127 3.75 7.73 19.84
N VAL A 128 2.50 8.17 19.96
CA VAL A 128 2.16 9.44 20.61
C VAL A 128 2.73 9.55 22.03
N ARG A 129 2.75 8.45 22.80
CA ARG A 129 3.33 8.40 24.15
C ARG A 129 4.84 8.67 24.20
N ASP A 130 5.53 8.46 23.09
CA ASP A 130 6.98 8.62 22.92
C ASP A 130 7.31 9.90 22.10
N ALA A 131 6.29 10.62 21.62
CA ALA A 131 6.40 11.73 20.65
C ALA A 131 6.42 13.13 21.30
N ALA A 132 6.96 13.26 22.52
CA ALA A 132 6.85 14.50 23.29
C ALA A 132 7.50 15.70 22.57
N VAL A 133 8.62 15.49 21.89
CA VAL A 133 9.37 16.53 21.17
C VAL A 133 8.60 17.01 19.95
N GLU A 134 8.04 16.07 19.18
CA GLU A 134 7.25 16.33 17.98
C GLU A 134 5.98 17.08 18.34
N LEU A 135 5.26 16.64 19.37
CA LEU A 135 4.02 17.28 19.80
C LEU A 135 4.25 18.69 20.35
N ALA A 136 5.34 18.90 21.09
CA ALA A 136 5.73 20.24 21.55
C ALA A 136 6.02 21.20 20.38
N HIS A 137 6.60 20.71 19.28
CA HIS A 137 6.79 21.48 18.07
C HIS A 137 5.48 21.72 17.32
N LEU A 138 4.72 20.66 17.04
CA LEU A 138 3.48 20.69 16.25
C LEU A 138 2.34 21.47 16.93
N SER A 139 2.30 21.52 18.26
CA SER A 139 1.30 22.29 19.02
C SER A 139 1.38 23.81 18.80
N ARG A 140 2.49 24.31 18.25
CA ARG A 140 2.66 25.73 17.89
C ARG A 140 2.17 26.06 16.49
N LEU A 141 1.75 25.04 15.72
CA LEU A 141 1.32 25.17 14.35
C LEU A 141 -0.21 25.07 14.25
N PRO A 142 -0.82 25.80 13.30
CA PRO A 142 -2.24 25.62 13.03
C PRO A 142 -2.48 24.19 12.53
N THR A 143 -3.50 23.53 13.06
CA THR A 143 -4.00 22.29 12.49
C THR A 143 -4.85 22.60 11.26
N LEU A 144 -4.71 21.78 10.22
CA LEU A 144 -5.67 21.78 9.13
C LEU A 144 -7.01 21.33 9.71
N THR A 145 -8.00 22.21 9.64
CA THR A 145 -9.37 21.83 10.00
C THR A 145 -9.77 20.73 9.04
N LEU A 146 -9.91 19.50 9.55
CA LEU A 146 -10.43 18.38 8.77
C LEU A 146 -11.86 18.75 8.41
N SER A 147 -12.07 19.27 7.19
CA SER A 147 -13.37 19.78 6.80
C SER A 147 -14.35 18.63 6.92
N LEU A 148 -15.33 18.84 7.79
CA LEU A 148 -16.39 17.91 8.14
C LEU A 148 -17.47 17.94 7.06
N GLU A 149 -17.07 18.17 5.82
CA GLU A 149 -17.95 18.12 4.66
C GLU A 149 -18.24 16.65 4.41
N ARG A 150 -19.09 16.09 5.28
CA ARG A 150 -19.92 14.96 4.91
C ARG A 150 -20.56 15.41 3.60
N PRO A 151 -20.27 14.75 2.46
CA PRO A 151 -20.94 15.10 1.22
C PRO A 151 -22.42 15.15 1.56
N PRO A 152 -23.13 16.26 1.23
CA PRO A 152 -24.54 16.35 1.54
C PRO A 152 -25.16 15.04 1.08
N PRO A 153 -25.86 14.29 1.97
CA PRO A 153 -26.48 13.04 1.58
C PRO A 153 -27.19 13.34 0.27
N PRO A 154 -26.96 12.54 -0.81
CA PRO A 154 -27.41 12.88 -2.15
C PRO A 154 -28.85 13.36 -2.01
N ALA A 155 -29.04 14.67 -2.18
CA ALA A 155 -30.26 15.35 -1.77
C ALA A 155 -31.33 14.63 -2.52
N GLY A 156 -32.13 13.85 -1.79
CA GLY A 156 -32.89 12.74 -2.35
C GLY A 156 -33.43 13.16 -3.69
N GLU A 157 -32.79 12.68 -4.77
CA GLU A 157 -33.47 12.55 -6.02
C GLU A 157 -34.58 11.58 -5.64
N GLY A 158 -35.73 12.18 -5.29
CA GLY A 158 -36.97 11.47 -5.22
C GLY A 158 -36.99 10.74 -6.55
N LEU A 159 -36.74 9.44 -6.48
CA LEU A 159 -37.01 8.53 -7.57
C LEU A 159 -38.40 8.98 -8.04
N PRO A 160 -38.55 9.56 -9.24
CA PRO A 160 -39.89 9.73 -9.75
C PRO A 160 -40.46 8.32 -9.67
N ALA A 161 -41.63 8.19 -9.03
CA ALA A 161 -42.35 6.93 -8.88
C ALA A 161 -42.77 6.29 -10.23
N ALA A 162 -42.09 6.65 -11.32
CA ALA A 162 -42.33 6.30 -12.70
C ALA A 162 -41.44 5.17 -13.24
N VAL A 163 -40.45 4.65 -12.49
CA VAL A 163 -39.58 3.55 -12.97
C VAL A 163 -39.86 2.24 -12.24
N VAL A 164 -41.12 1.79 -12.27
CA VAL A 164 -41.53 0.43 -11.86
C VAL A 164 -42.20 -0.34 -13.01
N LEU A 165 -42.14 0.14 -14.26
CA LEU A 165 -42.89 -0.46 -15.37
C LEU A 165 -42.10 -0.77 -16.66
N VAL A 166 -40.79 -1.07 -16.56
CA VAL A 166 -40.02 -1.56 -17.74
C VAL A 166 -39.29 -2.89 -17.50
N GLY A 167 -39.30 -3.42 -16.27
CA GLY A 167 -38.56 -4.63 -15.90
C GLY A 167 -39.31 -5.96 -15.99
N LEU A 168 -40.55 -6.01 -16.53
CA LEU A 168 -41.34 -7.25 -16.61
C LEU A 168 -41.48 -7.83 -18.03
N VAL A 169 -40.87 -7.22 -19.06
CA VAL A 169 -40.97 -7.70 -20.45
C VAL A 169 -39.64 -8.26 -20.99
N GLY A 170 -38.52 -8.09 -20.30
CA GLY A 170 -37.20 -8.58 -20.74
C GLY A 170 -36.86 -10.02 -20.35
N LEU A 171 -37.77 -10.76 -19.70
CA LEU A 171 -37.50 -12.10 -19.15
C LEU A 171 -38.06 -13.26 -20.01
N SER A 172 -38.45 -13.00 -21.27
CA SER A 172 -39.09 -14.01 -22.13
C SER A 172 -38.40 -14.29 -23.46
N LEU A 173 -37.22 -13.70 -23.75
CA LEU A 173 -36.53 -13.90 -25.05
C LEU A 173 -35.08 -14.41 -25.00
N PHE A 174 -34.60 -14.91 -23.86
CA PHE A 174 -33.33 -15.67 -23.84
C PHE A 174 -33.48 -17.10 -23.30
N PRO A 175 -34.18 -18.01 -24.00
CA PRO A 175 -33.84 -19.41 -23.91
C PRO A 175 -32.57 -19.68 -24.77
N ALA A 176 -31.65 -20.51 -24.25
CA ALA A 176 -30.64 -21.24 -25.03
C ALA A 176 -29.27 -20.60 -25.38
N GLY A 177 -28.80 -19.55 -24.71
CA GLY A 177 -27.43 -19.04 -24.92
C GLY A 177 -26.33 -19.57 -23.97
N ALA A 178 -26.72 -20.12 -22.82
CA ALA A 178 -25.80 -20.37 -21.70
C ALA A 178 -25.04 -21.71 -21.74
N TRP A 179 -25.16 -22.52 -22.80
CA TRP A 179 -24.57 -23.86 -22.87
C TRP A 179 -23.26 -23.99 -23.69
N LEU A 180 -22.68 -22.88 -24.18
CA LEU A 180 -21.47 -22.95 -25.02
C LEU A 180 -20.21 -22.27 -24.44
N TYR A 181 -20.28 -21.62 -23.27
CA TYR A 181 -19.12 -20.93 -22.70
C TYR A 181 -18.30 -21.76 -21.70
N GLU A 182 -18.55 -23.07 -21.61
CA GLU A 182 -17.86 -23.96 -20.66
C GLU A 182 -16.81 -24.88 -21.30
N ARG A 183 -16.49 -24.75 -22.60
CA ARG A 183 -15.58 -25.71 -23.29
C ARG A 183 -14.32 -25.16 -23.96
N THR A 184 -14.08 -23.86 -24.01
CA THR A 184 -12.94 -23.31 -24.79
C THR A 184 -11.76 -22.77 -23.97
N VAL A 185 -11.85 -22.60 -22.65
CA VAL A 185 -10.72 -22.08 -21.85
C VAL A 185 -9.85 -23.17 -21.22
N PHE A 186 -10.30 -24.44 -21.23
CA PHE A 186 -9.57 -25.54 -20.58
C PHE A 186 -8.49 -26.23 -21.46
N ARG A 187 -8.10 -25.67 -22.61
CA ARG A 187 -7.11 -26.30 -23.52
C ARG A 187 -5.92 -25.44 -23.97
N ARG A 188 -5.61 -24.33 -23.29
CA ARG A 188 -4.45 -23.51 -23.67
C ARG A 188 -3.64 -22.98 -22.49
N ALA A 189 -3.20 -23.88 -21.61
CA ALA A 189 -2.08 -23.64 -20.70
C ALA A 189 -1.30 -24.93 -20.39
N VAL A 190 -1.09 -25.77 -21.42
CA VAL A 190 -0.01 -26.77 -21.42
C VAL A 190 0.91 -26.36 -22.55
N GLY A 191 2.02 -25.72 -22.21
CA GLY A 191 2.91 -25.12 -23.20
C GLY A 191 4.24 -24.66 -22.62
N LYS A 192 5.15 -25.64 -22.51
CA LYS A 192 6.62 -25.55 -22.39
C LYS A 192 7.21 -25.19 -21.03
N ASP A 193 7.61 -26.25 -20.32
CA ASP A 193 8.85 -26.27 -19.56
C ASP A 193 10.03 -25.83 -20.44
N ASN A 194 10.88 -24.97 -19.89
CA ASN A 194 12.13 -24.50 -20.49
C ASN A 194 13.30 -25.46 -20.23
N ASP A 195 13.08 -26.62 -19.63
CA ASP A 195 14.12 -27.63 -19.41
C ASP A 195 13.97 -28.76 -20.43
N GLY A 196 14.74 -28.66 -21.52
CA GLY A 196 14.86 -29.68 -22.56
C GLY A 196 15.49 -31.00 -22.09
N ARG A 197 14.91 -31.68 -21.10
CA ARG A 197 15.24 -33.06 -20.72
C ARG A 197 14.06 -33.99 -21.03
N ARG A 198 14.29 -34.91 -21.98
CA ARG A 198 13.44 -36.10 -22.15
C ARG A 198 13.65 -37.03 -20.95
N ILE A 199 12.56 -37.46 -20.33
CA ILE A 199 12.45 -38.74 -19.64
C ILE A 199 11.46 -39.57 -20.46
#